data_AF-A0A6P4Z9U2-F1
#
_entry.id   AF-A0A6P4Z9U2-F1
#
_cell.length_a   1.000
_cell.length_b   1.000
_cell.length_c   1.000
_cell.angle_alpha   90.00
_cell.angle_beta   90.00
_cell.angle_gamma   90.00
#
_symmetry.space_group_name_H-M   'P 1'
#
loop_
_entity.id
_entity.type
_entity.pdbx_description
1 polymer ?
#
loop_
_entity_poly.entity_id
_entity_poly.type
_entity_poly.pdbx_seq_one_letter_code
_entity_poly.pdbx_strand_id
1 'polypeptide(L)'
;MACGRYSEHYANSVRLAALLIKKGTPTLLSYLLDNLPRCDDYDNPCLPCTHEFRTHHLRHVLQLYSPLLKHLRFGTGGYQKVLGQQEYEQLYPLSGIPCNPHLFSFTLLFTLIRHLCGPRDAGWPGWDRAPLITEKSPEYDVIRLRQFRDVLYSHLPRGDVRGPVFAKWWTYLSAVLIRLGLREAEIERFRLEVEVVDEDTVKFLAEMQRQYREERETPACEKDYANIDVRLKPAEDGEIDRVFDSARYTGRY
;
A
#
# COMPACT_ATOMS: atom_id res chain seq x y z
N MET A 1 1.63 31.41 21.28
CA MET A 1 1.17 30.32 20.39
C MET A 1 2.03 30.33 19.14
N ALA A 2 3.09 29.53 19.10
CA ALA A 2 3.96 29.46 17.91
C ALA A 2 3.37 28.40 16.97
N CYS A 3 2.52 28.82 16.03
CA CYS A 3 2.22 28.03 14.85
C CYS A 3 3.48 28.05 13.97
N GLY A 4 4.41 27.13 14.23
CA GLY A 4 5.58 26.94 13.40
C GLY A 4 5.12 26.51 12.01
N ARG A 5 5.20 27.41 11.02
CA ARG A 5 5.00 27.05 9.62
C ARG A 5 6.07 26.01 9.28
N TYR A 6 5.65 24.77 9.03
CA TYR A 6 6.56 23.75 8.52
C TYR A 6 7.20 24.23 7.21
N SER A 7 8.40 23.73 6.88
CA SER A 7 9.02 24.03 5.58
C SER A 7 8.09 23.59 4.45
N GLU A 8 8.13 24.31 3.32
CA GLU A 8 7.32 23.96 2.13
C GLU A 8 7.61 22.51 1.67
N HIS A 9 8.86 22.08 1.79
CA HIS A 9 9.28 20.73 1.47
C HIS A 9 8.66 19.67 2.37
N TYR A 10 8.55 19.94 3.68
CA TYR A 10 7.84 19.07 4.61
C TYR A 10 6.34 19.05 4.30
N ALA A 11 5.75 20.22 4.00
CA ALA A 11 4.34 20.30 3.61
C ALA A 11 4.05 19.47 2.35
N ASN A 12 4.94 19.47 1.36
CA ASN A 12 4.82 18.64 0.15
C ASN A 12 4.84 17.15 0.46
N SER A 13 5.76 16.69 1.33
CA SER A 13 5.78 15.30 1.79
C SER A 13 4.46 14.90 2.46
N VAL A 14 3.93 15.78 3.31
CA VAL A 14 2.66 15.54 4.01
C VAL A 14 1.48 15.50 3.04
N ARG A 15 1.42 16.37 2.03
CA ARG A 15 0.36 16.37 1.01
C ARG A 15 0.33 15.07 0.21
N LEU A 16 1.49 14.56 -0.20
CA LEU A 16 1.58 13.27 -0.89
C LEU A 16 1.14 12.12 0.00
N ALA A 17 1.52 12.17 1.27
CA ALA A 17 1.14 11.14 2.21
C ALA A 17 -0.36 11.19 2.53
N ALA A 18 -0.94 12.39 2.62
CA ALA A 18 -2.37 12.59 2.73
C ALA A 18 -3.12 12.05 1.50
N LEU A 19 -2.62 12.26 0.28
CA LEU A 19 -3.20 11.68 -0.94
C LEU A 19 -3.19 10.15 -0.88
N LEU A 20 -2.05 9.55 -0.52
CA LEU A 20 -1.93 8.10 -0.38
C LEU A 20 -2.87 7.54 0.71
N ILE A 21 -3.01 8.21 1.85
CA ILE A 21 -3.81 7.72 2.98
C ILE A 21 -5.30 7.96 2.73
N LYS A 22 -5.70 9.19 2.40
CA LYS A 22 -7.12 9.56 2.30
C LYS A 22 -7.78 9.13 1.01
N LYS A 23 -7.00 8.89 -0.05
CA LYS A 23 -7.50 8.41 -1.35
C LYS A 23 -6.95 7.04 -1.70
N GLY A 24 -5.66 6.80 -1.54
CA GLY A 24 -5.05 5.51 -1.84
C GLY A 24 -5.55 4.36 -0.97
N THR A 25 -5.68 4.53 0.35
CA THR A 25 -6.19 3.45 1.23
C THR A 25 -7.63 3.04 0.87
N PRO A 26 -8.61 3.97 0.68
CA PRO A 26 -9.94 3.58 0.21
C PRO A 26 -9.97 2.97 -1.19
N THR A 27 -9.12 3.44 -2.11
CA THR A 27 -8.97 2.85 -3.45
C THR A 27 -8.46 1.41 -3.35
N LEU A 28 -7.47 1.16 -2.49
CA LEU A 28 -6.93 -0.17 -2.26
C LEU A 28 -7.93 -1.10 -1.57
N LEU A 29 -8.74 -0.58 -0.64
CA LEU A 29 -9.85 -1.32 -0.05
C LEU A 29 -10.89 -1.71 -1.11
N SER A 30 -11.26 -0.77 -1.99
CA SER A 30 -12.19 -1.06 -3.08
C SER A 30 -11.63 -2.15 -3.99
N TYR A 31 -10.34 -2.04 -4.34
CA TYR A 31 -9.63 -3.08 -5.10
C TYR A 31 -9.69 -4.44 -4.41
N LEU A 32 -9.35 -4.53 -3.12
CA LEU A 32 -9.43 -5.76 -2.35
C LEU A 32 -10.83 -6.38 -2.48
N LEU A 33 -11.87 -5.62 -2.14
CA LEU A 33 -13.25 -6.10 -2.12
C LEU A 33 -13.73 -6.58 -3.49
N ASP A 34 -13.28 -5.93 -4.57
CA ASP A 34 -13.64 -6.26 -5.95
C ASP A 34 -12.85 -7.45 -6.52
N ASN A 35 -11.79 -7.89 -5.83
CA ASN A 35 -10.88 -8.96 -6.27
C ASN A 35 -10.79 -10.14 -5.29
N LEU A 36 -11.67 -10.21 -4.29
CA LEU A 36 -11.76 -11.37 -3.42
C LEU A 36 -12.17 -12.62 -4.22
N PRO A 37 -11.68 -13.82 -3.85
CA PRO A 37 -12.10 -15.08 -4.47
C PRO A 37 -13.63 -15.25 -4.43
N ARG A 38 -14.20 -15.89 -5.44
CA ARG A 38 -15.64 -16.18 -5.47
C ARG A 38 -15.95 -17.34 -4.52
N CYS A 39 -17.14 -17.32 -3.92
CA CYS A 39 -17.60 -18.39 -3.03
C CYS A 39 -17.94 -19.68 -3.79
N ASP A 40 -18.22 -19.60 -5.09
CA ASP A 40 -18.69 -20.72 -5.92
C ASP A 40 -17.57 -21.69 -6.35
N ASP A 41 -16.31 -21.37 -6.07
CA ASP A 41 -15.14 -22.19 -6.42
C ASP A 41 -14.90 -23.37 -5.45
N TYR A 42 -15.81 -23.63 -4.50
CA TYR A 42 -15.67 -24.66 -3.46
C TYR A 42 -16.92 -25.53 -3.29
N ASP A 43 -16.74 -26.80 -2.89
CA ASP A 43 -17.78 -27.84 -2.72
C ASP A 43 -18.90 -27.52 -1.70
N ASN A 44 -18.87 -26.35 -1.05
CA ASN A 44 -19.87 -25.91 -0.09
C ASN A 44 -20.29 -24.45 -0.38
N PRO A 45 -21.23 -24.22 -1.31
CA PRO A 45 -21.65 -22.89 -1.70
C PRO A 45 -22.26 -22.15 -0.49
N CYS A 46 -21.97 -20.85 -0.38
CA CYS A 46 -22.66 -20.03 0.60
C CYS A 46 -24.18 -20.10 0.35
N LEU A 47 -24.99 -20.23 1.42
CA LEU A 47 -26.38 -19.73 1.39
C LEU A 47 -26.37 -18.35 0.74
N PRO A 48 -27.32 -18.01 -0.16
CA PRO A 48 -27.12 -17.03 -1.22
C PRO A 48 -26.58 -15.73 -0.61
N CYS A 49 -25.26 -15.62 -0.62
CA CYS A 49 -24.59 -14.42 -0.20
C CYS A 49 -24.79 -13.52 -1.41
N THR A 50 -25.91 -12.78 -1.43
CA THR A 50 -26.15 -11.83 -2.51
C THR A 50 -24.91 -10.95 -2.53
N HIS A 51 -24.16 -11.00 -3.62
CA HIS A 51 -22.90 -10.25 -3.80
C HIS A 51 -23.09 -8.73 -3.64
N GLU A 52 -24.31 -8.27 -3.34
CA GLU A 52 -24.68 -6.91 -2.94
C GLU A 52 -23.91 -6.39 -1.72
N PHE A 53 -23.47 -7.24 -0.78
CA PHE A 53 -22.76 -6.77 0.43
C PHE A 53 -21.27 -7.16 0.45
N ARG A 54 -20.42 -6.33 -0.16
CA ARG A 54 -18.96 -6.51 -0.26
C ARG A 54 -18.28 -6.85 1.08
N THR A 55 -18.73 -6.26 2.19
CA THR A 55 -18.15 -6.48 3.53
C THR A 55 -18.56 -7.83 4.16
N HIS A 56 -19.72 -8.36 3.77
CA HIS A 56 -20.14 -9.71 4.15
C HIS A 56 -19.29 -10.76 3.43
N HIS A 57 -19.05 -10.56 2.13
CA HIS A 57 -18.15 -11.43 1.35
C HIS A 57 -16.73 -11.49 1.93
N LEU A 58 -16.16 -10.34 2.30
CA LEU A 58 -14.86 -10.28 2.98
C LEU A 58 -14.83 -11.16 4.24
N ARG A 59 -15.87 -11.10 5.07
CA ARG A 59 -15.94 -11.93 6.29
C ARG A 59 -15.87 -13.42 5.97
N HIS A 60 -16.62 -13.86 4.95
CA HIS A 60 -16.59 -15.25 4.53
C HIS A 60 -15.22 -15.66 4.02
N VAL A 61 -14.57 -14.86 3.19
CA VAL A 61 -13.21 -15.14 2.72
C VAL A 61 -12.21 -15.17 3.88
N LEU A 62 -12.30 -14.25 4.84
CA LEU A 62 -11.43 -14.27 6.03
C LEU A 62 -11.63 -15.54 6.88
N GLN A 63 -12.85 -16.07 6.96
CA GLN A 63 -13.11 -17.35 7.63
C GLN A 63 -12.51 -18.52 6.86
N LEU A 64 -12.74 -18.58 5.55
CA LEU A 64 -12.23 -19.63 4.67
C LEU A 64 -10.70 -19.69 4.68
N TYR A 65 -10.04 -18.53 4.60
CA TYR A 65 -8.58 -18.41 4.59
C TYR A 65 -7.97 -18.29 6.00
N SER A 66 -8.73 -18.56 7.07
CA SER A 66 -8.23 -18.49 8.44
C SER A 66 -6.96 -19.32 8.69
N PRO A 67 -6.82 -20.57 8.15
CA PRO A 67 -5.56 -21.32 8.28
C PRO A 67 -4.36 -20.58 7.70
N LEU A 68 -4.49 -20.00 6.49
CA LEU A 68 -3.43 -19.21 5.86
C LEU A 68 -3.09 -17.97 6.69
N LEU A 69 -4.10 -17.23 7.13
CA LEU A 69 -3.90 -16.01 7.93
C LEU A 69 -3.24 -16.31 9.28
N LYS A 70 -3.49 -17.48 9.88
CA LYS A 70 -2.75 -17.97 11.05
C LYS A 70 -1.27 -18.23 10.73
N HIS A 71 -0.97 -18.86 9.59
CA HIS A 71 0.41 -19.05 9.15
C HIS A 71 1.15 -17.71 8.97
N LEU A 72 0.49 -16.72 8.35
CA LEU A 72 1.04 -15.37 8.18
C LEU A 72 1.19 -14.60 9.51
N ARG A 73 0.40 -14.92 10.54
CA ARG A 73 0.51 -14.34 11.88
C ARG A 73 1.65 -14.94 12.70
N PHE A 74 1.83 -16.25 12.63
CA PHE A 74 2.77 -16.98 13.47
C PHE A 74 4.09 -17.33 12.77
N GLY A 75 4.18 -17.15 11.45
CA GLY A 75 5.36 -17.52 10.66
C GLY A 75 5.56 -19.03 10.59
N THR A 76 4.49 -19.78 10.34
CA THR A 76 4.51 -21.25 10.35
C THR A 76 4.16 -21.82 8.97
N GLY A 77 4.39 -23.12 8.75
CA GLY A 77 4.00 -23.79 7.50
C GLY A 77 4.73 -23.28 6.25
N GLY A 78 5.94 -22.74 6.40
CA GLY A 78 6.71 -22.16 5.29
C GLY A 78 6.37 -20.71 4.96
N TYR A 79 5.40 -20.10 5.66
CA TYR A 79 5.05 -18.70 5.48
C TYR A 79 5.85 -17.79 6.40
N GLN A 80 6.26 -16.63 5.88
CA GLN A 80 6.86 -15.58 6.70
C GLN A 80 5.80 -14.93 7.60
N LYS A 81 6.23 -14.50 8.78
CA LYS A 81 5.39 -13.70 9.68
C LYS A 81 5.25 -12.29 9.12
N VAL A 82 4.09 -11.99 8.55
CA VAL A 82 3.78 -10.69 7.92
C VAL A 82 2.58 -9.98 8.53
N LEU A 83 1.83 -10.63 9.43
CA LEU A 83 0.74 -10.02 10.18
C LEU A 83 1.14 -9.73 11.63
N GLY A 84 1.07 -8.45 12.02
CA GLY A 84 1.20 -8.00 13.40
C GLY A 84 0.06 -8.48 14.30
N GLN A 85 0.22 -8.32 15.63
CA GLN A 85 -0.86 -8.68 16.57
C GLN A 85 -2.09 -7.81 16.34
N GLN A 86 -1.88 -6.50 16.29
CA GLN A 86 -2.94 -5.51 16.11
C GLN A 86 -3.69 -5.70 14.78
N GLU A 87 -2.97 -5.98 13.69
CA GLU A 87 -3.57 -6.27 12.39
C GLU A 87 -4.41 -7.55 12.42
N TYR A 88 -3.90 -8.60 13.06
CA TYR A 88 -4.63 -9.85 13.17
C TYR A 88 -5.89 -9.72 14.05
N GLU A 89 -5.84 -8.91 15.11
CA GLU A 89 -7.00 -8.55 15.93
C GLU A 89 -8.02 -7.69 15.16
N GLN A 90 -7.59 -6.89 14.17
CA GLN A 90 -8.52 -6.22 13.25
C GLN A 90 -9.27 -7.21 12.35
N LEU A 91 -8.60 -8.29 11.92
CA LEU A 91 -9.22 -9.36 11.11
C LEU A 91 -10.15 -10.25 11.95
N TYR A 92 -9.77 -10.54 13.19
CA TYR A 92 -10.51 -11.40 14.12
C TYR A 92 -10.71 -10.72 15.48
N PRO A 93 -11.65 -9.77 15.60
CA PRO A 93 -11.90 -9.07 16.85
C PRO A 93 -12.39 -10.01 17.96
N LEU A 94 -11.80 -9.90 19.15
CA LEU A 94 -12.21 -10.68 20.33
C LEU A 94 -13.64 -10.37 20.80
N SER A 95 -14.18 -9.21 20.41
CA SER A 95 -15.55 -8.78 20.74
C SER A 95 -16.63 -9.62 20.05
N GLY A 96 -16.27 -10.46 19.07
CA GLY A 96 -17.22 -11.18 18.22
C GLY A 96 -17.95 -10.29 17.21
N ILE A 97 -17.69 -8.97 17.24
CA ILE A 97 -18.19 -8.02 16.25
C ILE A 97 -17.40 -8.23 14.95
N PRO A 98 -18.06 -8.23 13.78
CA PRO A 98 -17.37 -8.29 12.51
C PRO A 98 -16.28 -7.23 12.36
N CYS A 99 -15.19 -7.60 11.69
CA CYS A 99 -14.15 -6.65 11.32
C CYS A 99 -14.73 -5.48 10.51
N ASN A 100 -14.24 -4.27 10.77
CA ASN A 100 -14.56 -3.10 9.97
C ASN A 100 -13.40 -2.81 9.00
N PRO A 101 -13.55 -3.15 7.70
CA PRO A 101 -12.46 -3.00 6.74
C PRO A 101 -12.06 -1.55 6.46
N HIS A 102 -12.90 -0.56 6.81
CA HIS A 102 -12.54 0.85 6.73
C HIS A 102 -11.47 1.27 7.74
N LEU A 103 -11.18 0.42 8.74
CA LEU A 103 -10.12 0.64 9.72
C LEU A 103 -8.79 -0.04 9.34
N PHE A 104 -8.76 -0.79 8.23
CA PHE A 104 -7.56 -1.50 7.81
C PHE A 104 -6.49 -0.51 7.34
N SER A 105 -5.26 -0.71 7.80
CA SER A 105 -4.10 0.07 7.35
C SER A 105 -3.78 -0.22 5.88
N PHE A 106 -3.04 0.68 5.25
CA PHE A 106 -2.54 0.46 3.89
C PHE A 106 -1.72 -0.84 3.79
N THR A 107 -0.86 -1.12 4.78
CA THR A 107 -0.07 -2.35 4.85
C THR A 107 -0.97 -3.59 4.95
N LEU A 108 -1.96 -3.57 5.84
CA LEU A 108 -2.88 -4.69 6.01
C LEU A 108 -3.65 -4.97 4.72
N LEU A 109 -4.16 -3.93 4.05
CA LEU A 109 -4.83 -4.07 2.76
C LEU A 109 -3.91 -4.69 1.69
N PHE A 110 -2.67 -4.23 1.59
CA PHE A 110 -1.70 -4.82 0.67
C PHE A 110 -1.44 -6.30 0.98
N THR A 111 -1.25 -6.64 2.26
CA THR A 111 -1.04 -8.03 2.71
C THR A 111 -2.24 -8.91 2.35
N LEU A 112 -3.46 -8.44 2.60
CA LEU A 112 -4.67 -9.17 2.22
C LEU A 112 -4.78 -9.34 0.70
N ILE A 113 -4.53 -8.30 -0.09
CA ILE A 113 -4.54 -8.40 -1.56
C ILE A 113 -3.54 -9.43 -2.04
N ARG A 114 -2.30 -9.36 -1.54
CA ARG A 114 -1.22 -10.27 -1.93
C ARG A 114 -1.56 -11.75 -1.73
N HIS A 115 -2.23 -12.06 -0.62
CA HIS A 115 -2.46 -13.43 -0.18
C HIS A 115 -3.85 -13.97 -0.47
N LEU A 116 -4.85 -13.10 -0.67
CA LEU A 116 -6.24 -13.49 -0.89
C LEU A 116 -6.69 -13.23 -2.32
N CYS A 117 -6.19 -12.19 -2.99
CA CYS A 117 -6.54 -11.95 -4.39
C CYS A 117 -5.64 -12.78 -5.31
N GLY A 118 -6.26 -13.63 -6.15
CA GLY A 118 -5.54 -14.41 -7.14
C GLY A 118 -5.01 -13.52 -8.28
N PRO A 119 -3.82 -13.81 -8.84
CA PRO A 119 -3.37 -13.13 -10.05
C PRO A 119 -4.31 -13.47 -11.21
N ARG A 120 -4.72 -12.45 -11.98
CA ARG A 120 -5.62 -12.63 -13.13
C ARG A 120 -4.95 -13.25 -14.36
N ASP A 121 -3.63 -13.37 -14.36
CA ASP A 121 -2.85 -13.84 -15.52
C ASP A 121 -1.92 -15.00 -15.14
N ALA A 122 -1.87 -16.02 -16.00
CA ALA A 122 -0.96 -17.17 -15.90
C ALA A 122 0.52 -16.76 -15.98
N GLY A 123 0.84 -15.58 -16.54
CA GLY A 123 2.18 -15.02 -16.62
C GLY A 123 2.59 -14.13 -15.43
N TRP A 124 1.81 -14.07 -14.34
CA TRP A 124 2.09 -13.14 -13.24
C TRP A 124 3.42 -13.48 -12.53
N PRO A 125 4.40 -12.56 -12.53
CA PRO A 125 5.72 -12.75 -11.92
C PRO A 125 5.72 -12.79 -10.39
N GLY A 126 4.57 -12.54 -9.75
CA GLY A 126 4.45 -12.40 -8.32
C GLY A 126 4.52 -10.95 -7.83
N TRP A 127 4.13 -10.76 -6.57
CA TRP A 127 4.01 -9.46 -5.91
C TRP A 127 5.35 -8.84 -5.47
N ASP A 128 6.45 -9.58 -5.58
CA ASP A 128 7.80 -9.13 -5.19
C ASP A 128 8.57 -8.47 -6.33
N ARG A 129 8.13 -8.63 -7.58
CA ARG A 129 8.81 -8.04 -8.73
C ARG A 129 8.41 -6.58 -8.89
N ALA A 130 9.41 -5.71 -9.06
CA ALA A 130 9.15 -4.32 -9.44
C ALA A 130 8.46 -4.25 -10.82
N PRO A 131 7.38 -3.47 -10.98
CA PRO A 131 6.69 -3.32 -12.25
C PRO A 131 7.50 -2.48 -13.25
N LEU A 132 7.49 -2.86 -14.53
CA LEU A 132 8.01 -2.03 -15.62
C LEU A 132 7.08 -0.86 -15.91
N ILE A 133 7.58 0.24 -16.48
CA ILE A 133 6.73 1.41 -16.77
C ILE A 133 5.58 1.10 -17.74
N THR A 134 5.76 0.13 -18.64
CA THR A 134 4.78 -0.30 -19.65
C THR A 134 3.65 -1.15 -19.05
N GLU A 135 3.83 -1.71 -17.86
CA GLU A 135 2.91 -2.67 -17.26
C GLU A 135 1.78 -1.98 -16.51
N LYS A 136 0.66 -1.71 -17.17
CA LYS A 136 -0.43 -0.88 -16.62
C LYS A 136 -1.60 -1.66 -16.02
N SER A 137 -1.42 -2.96 -15.69
CA SER A 137 -2.50 -3.71 -15.03
C SER A 137 -2.70 -3.25 -13.59
N PRO A 138 -3.90 -3.46 -13.01
CA PRO A 138 -4.20 -3.09 -11.63
C PRO A 138 -3.27 -3.72 -10.60
N GLU A 139 -2.85 -4.98 -10.78
CA GLU A 139 -1.93 -5.68 -9.88
C GLU A 139 -0.57 -4.95 -9.78
N TYR A 140 -0.04 -4.53 -10.94
CA TYR A 140 1.18 -3.73 -10.99
C TYR A 140 1.00 -2.36 -10.33
N ASP A 141 -0.18 -1.74 -10.44
CA ASP A 141 -0.47 -0.47 -9.79
C ASP A 141 -0.59 -0.60 -8.26
N VAL A 142 -1.11 -1.72 -7.75
CA VAL A 142 -1.05 -2.03 -6.32
C VAL A 142 0.39 -2.13 -5.82
N ILE A 143 1.29 -2.79 -6.57
CA ILE A 143 2.72 -2.83 -6.23
C ILE A 143 3.33 -1.42 -6.25
N ARG A 144 3.00 -0.60 -7.26
CA ARG A 144 3.48 0.79 -7.34
C ARG A 144 3.05 1.62 -6.14
N LEU A 145 1.81 1.46 -5.64
CA LEU A 145 1.37 2.17 -4.44
C LEU A 145 2.21 1.76 -3.22
N ARG A 146 2.52 0.47 -3.06
CA ARG A 146 3.39 0.00 -1.98
C ARG A 146 4.81 0.54 -2.10
N GLN A 147 5.40 0.53 -3.30
CA GLN A 147 6.74 1.09 -3.51
C GLN A 147 6.76 2.59 -3.25
N PHE A 148 5.73 3.31 -3.71
CA PHE A 148 5.58 4.74 -3.46
C PHE A 148 5.48 5.05 -1.97
N ARG A 149 4.70 4.26 -1.23
CA ARG A 149 4.61 4.31 0.24
C ARG A 149 6.01 4.16 0.88
N ASP A 150 6.74 3.11 0.53
CA ASP A 150 8.04 2.80 1.12
C ASP A 150 9.06 3.92 0.84
N VAL A 151 9.08 4.44 -0.40
CA VAL A 151 9.91 5.59 -0.78
C VAL A 151 9.48 6.84 0.00
N LEU A 152 8.21 7.21 -0.03
CA LEU A 152 7.69 8.40 0.65
C LEU A 152 8.03 8.40 2.15
N TYR A 153 7.93 7.25 2.83
CA TYR A 153 8.28 7.14 4.25
C TYR A 153 9.77 7.29 4.53
N SER A 154 10.64 6.89 3.60
CA SER A 154 12.08 7.16 3.74
C SER A 154 12.42 8.66 3.66
N HIS A 155 11.57 9.46 3.00
CA HIS A 155 11.75 10.90 2.80
C HIS A 155 10.99 11.78 3.80
N LEU A 156 9.85 11.31 4.34
CA LEU A 156 9.03 12.05 5.31
C LEU A 156 9.82 12.61 6.51
N PRO A 157 10.73 11.85 7.15
CA PRO A 157 11.52 12.36 8.28
C PRO A 157 12.52 13.46 7.89
N ARG A 158 12.93 13.53 6.62
CA ARG A 158 13.92 14.50 6.13
C ARG A 158 13.27 15.80 5.68
N GLY A 159 12.00 15.75 5.27
CA GLY A 159 11.26 16.92 4.82
C GLY A 159 11.82 17.51 3.52
N ASP A 160 12.34 16.68 2.61
CA ASP A 160 13.15 17.10 1.45
C ASP A 160 12.39 17.12 0.10
N VAL A 161 11.04 17.08 0.10
CA VAL A 161 10.29 17.03 -1.17
C VAL A 161 10.17 18.43 -1.80
N ARG A 162 11.13 18.75 -2.67
CA ARG A 162 11.15 19.98 -3.47
C ARG A 162 9.97 20.09 -4.42
N GLY A 163 9.59 21.30 -4.81
CA GLY A 163 8.45 21.57 -5.70
C GLY A 163 8.41 20.74 -6.99
N PRO A 164 9.52 20.63 -7.76
CA PRO A 164 9.56 19.79 -8.96
C PRO A 164 9.36 18.30 -8.68
N VAL A 165 9.96 17.79 -7.59
CA VAL A 165 9.81 16.39 -7.16
C VAL A 165 8.37 16.14 -6.71
N PHE A 166 7.78 17.06 -5.94
CA PHE A 166 6.38 17.03 -5.55
C PHE A 166 5.47 16.93 -6.77
N ALA A 167 5.65 17.79 -7.78
CA ALA A 167 4.83 17.77 -8.98
C ALA A 167 4.93 16.42 -9.71
N LYS A 168 6.15 15.88 -9.89
CA LYS A 168 6.37 14.56 -10.50
C LYS A 168 5.68 13.45 -9.72
N TRP A 169 5.86 13.42 -8.40
CA TRP A 169 5.31 12.38 -7.53
C TRP A 169 3.80 12.46 -7.41
N TRP A 170 3.25 13.66 -7.35
CA TRP A 170 1.81 13.90 -7.37
C TRP A 170 1.20 13.33 -8.65
N THR A 171 1.71 13.74 -9.82
CA THR A 171 1.24 13.24 -11.11
C THR A 171 1.33 11.73 -11.21
N TYR A 172 2.44 11.14 -10.76
CA TYR A 172 2.62 9.68 -10.76
C TYR A 172 1.58 8.97 -9.89
N LEU A 173 1.46 9.39 -8.62
CA LEU A 173 0.53 8.79 -7.67
C LEU A 173 -0.92 8.95 -8.15
N SER A 174 -1.30 10.14 -8.62
CA SER A 174 -2.60 10.42 -9.22
C SER A 174 -2.90 9.47 -10.38
N ALA A 175 -1.96 9.28 -11.31
CA ALA A 175 -2.16 8.39 -12.45
C ALA A 175 -2.33 6.91 -12.03
N VAL A 176 -1.60 6.46 -11.01
CA VAL A 176 -1.76 5.10 -10.44
C VAL A 176 -3.15 4.95 -9.80
N LEU A 177 -3.58 5.93 -8.99
CA LEU A 177 -4.90 5.91 -8.34
C LEU A 177 -6.04 5.94 -9.37
N ILE A 178 -5.89 6.70 -10.45
CA ILE A 178 -6.88 6.74 -11.55
C ILE A 178 -7.04 5.36 -12.21
N ARG A 179 -5.92 4.69 -12.52
CA ARG A 179 -5.97 3.34 -13.10
C ARG A 179 -6.58 2.29 -12.16
N LEU A 180 -6.47 2.52 -10.85
CA LEU A 180 -7.14 1.72 -9.82
C LEU A 180 -8.61 2.11 -9.58
N GLY A 181 -9.15 3.08 -10.33
CA GLY A 181 -10.57 3.44 -10.33
C GLY A 181 -10.93 4.72 -9.58
N LEU A 182 -9.96 5.47 -9.05
CA LEU A 182 -10.24 6.79 -8.46
C LEU A 182 -10.55 7.81 -9.58
N ARG A 183 -11.62 8.59 -9.43
CA ARG A 183 -11.95 9.60 -10.45
C ARG A 183 -10.98 10.78 -10.39
N GLU A 184 -10.56 11.27 -11.55
CA GLU A 184 -9.67 12.45 -11.68
C GLU A 184 -10.23 13.68 -10.96
N ALA A 185 -11.54 13.92 -11.05
CA ALA A 185 -12.22 15.01 -10.33
C ALA A 185 -12.08 14.90 -8.79
N GLU A 186 -11.92 13.70 -8.23
CA GLU A 186 -11.69 13.51 -6.81
C GLU A 186 -10.25 13.82 -6.39
N ILE A 187 -9.29 13.61 -7.29
CA ILE A 187 -7.89 14.01 -7.10
C ILE A 187 -7.76 15.52 -7.17
N GLU A 188 -8.35 16.17 -8.17
CA GLU A 188 -8.26 17.62 -8.32
C GLU A 188 -8.97 18.34 -7.16
N ARG A 189 -10.15 17.85 -6.76
CA ARG A 189 -10.81 18.37 -5.55
C ARG A 189 -9.92 18.19 -4.30
N PHE A 190 -9.33 17.02 -4.13
CA PHE A 190 -8.45 16.76 -2.97
C PHE A 190 -7.19 17.63 -2.99
N ARG A 191 -6.64 17.93 -4.17
CA ARG A 191 -5.48 18.81 -4.33
C ARG A 191 -5.74 20.22 -3.78
N LEU A 192 -6.96 20.71 -3.95
CA LEU A 192 -7.40 22.01 -3.44
C LEU A 192 -7.67 21.97 -1.92
N GLU A 193 -8.17 20.84 -1.40
CA GLU A 193 -8.48 20.66 0.02
C GLU A 193 -7.23 20.44 0.89
N VAL A 194 -6.22 19.74 0.36
CA VAL A 194 -5.04 19.29 1.13
C VAL A 194 -4.04 20.41 1.46
N GLU A 195 -4.37 21.67 1.18
CA GLU A 195 -3.60 22.81 1.68
C GLU A 195 -3.56 22.85 3.21
N VAL A 196 -4.58 22.28 3.88
CA VAL A 196 -4.66 22.17 5.34
C VAL A 196 -4.41 20.74 5.78
N VAL A 197 -3.30 20.50 6.49
CA VAL A 197 -3.01 19.22 7.14
C VAL A 197 -3.79 19.17 8.45
N ASP A 198 -4.79 18.29 8.54
CA ASP A 198 -5.54 18.08 9.77
C ASP A 198 -4.83 17.12 10.75
N GLU A 199 -5.30 17.13 12.00
CA GLU A 199 -4.75 16.32 13.09
C GLU A 199 -4.80 14.82 12.78
N ASP A 200 -5.86 14.36 12.11
CA ASP A 200 -6.02 12.97 11.71
C ASP A 200 -4.94 12.56 10.72
N THR A 201 -4.61 13.41 9.75
CA THR A 201 -3.50 13.15 8.82
C THR A 201 -2.20 12.97 9.57
N VAL A 202 -1.90 13.84 10.55
CA VAL A 202 -0.66 13.73 11.34
C VAL A 202 -0.63 12.44 12.17
N LYS A 203 -1.74 12.09 12.84
CA LYS A 203 -1.86 10.84 13.60
C LYS A 203 -1.68 9.62 12.72
N PHE A 204 -2.32 9.59 11.55
CA PHE A 204 -2.18 8.50 10.59
C PHE A 204 -0.75 8.39 10.05
N LEU A 205 -0.06 9.50 9.81
CA LEU A 205 1.35 9.48 9.41
C LEU A 205 2.26 8.89 10.49
N ALA A 206 2.04 9.26 11.75
CA ALA A 206 2.80 8.71 12.87
C ALA A 206 2.59 7.19 13.01
N GLU A 207 1.34 6.73 12.89
CA GLU A 207 0.99 5.31 12.94
C GLU A 207 1.61 4.53 11.77
N MET A 208 1.52 5.06 10.56
CA MET A 208 2.12 4.44 9.39
C MET A 208 3.65 4.40 9.46
N GLN A 209 4.30 5.45 10.00
CA GLN A 209 5.74 5.47 10.24
C GLN A 209 6.16 4.44 11.30
N ARG A 210 5.32 4.23 12.33
CA ARG A 210 5.53 3.17 13.32
C ARG A 210 5.48 1.80 12.66
N GLN A 211 4.45 1.52 11.85
CA GLN A 211 4.32 0.27 11.11
C GLN A 211 5.50 0.01 10.17
N TYR A 212 5.94 1.03 9.42
CA TYR A 212 7.12 0.91 8.56
C TYR A 212 8.40 0.55 9.33
N ARG A 213 8.59 1.07 10.55
CA ARG A 213 9.72 0.67 11.40
C ARG A 213 9.61 -0.78 11.87
N GLU A 214 8.44 -1.18 12.36
CA GLU A 214 8.18 -2.54 12.81
C GLU A 214 8.37 -3.57 11.69
N GLU A 215 7.91 -3.26 10.47
CA GLU A 215 8.14 -4.08 9.26
C GLU A 215 9.63 -4.27 8.94
N ARG A 216 10.49 -3.29 9.23
CA ARG A 216 11.95 -3.39 9.00
C ARG A 216 12.71 -4.06 10.14
N GLU A 217 12.19 -3.97 11.35
CA GLU A 217 12.78 -4.57 12.56
C GLU A 217 12.40 -6.04 12.73
N THR A 218 11.37 -6.53 12.04
CA THR A 218 11.08 -7.97 11.99
C THR A 218 12.18 -8.73 11.23
N PRO A 219 12.91 -9.66 11.87
CA PRO A 219 13.98 -10.39 11.20
C PRO A 219 13.37 -11.46 10.30
N ALA A 220 13.17 -11.13 9.03
CA ALA A 220 13.11 -12.16 8.00
C ALA A 220 14.55 -12.64 7.78
N CYS A 221 14.83 -13.88 8.21
CA CYS A 221 15.98 -14.68 7.81
C CYS A 221 16.44 -14.29 6.39
N GLU A 222 17.67 -13.78 6.29
CA GLU A 222 18.42 -13.49 5.06
C GLU A 222 17.57 -13.04 3.86
N LYS A 223 17.12 -11.78 3.88
CA LYS A 223 16.91 -11.12 2.59
C LYS A 223 18.28 -10.68 2.09
N ASP A 224 18.74 -11.38 1.05
CA ASP A 224 19.76 -10.92 0.11
C ASP A 224 19.40 -9.53 -0.42
N TYR A 225 19.73 -8.50 0.37
CA TYR A 225 19.92 -7.13 -0.08
C TYR A 225 21.41 -6.85 -0.29
N ALA A 226 22.18 -7.88 -0.69
CA ALA A 226 23.54 -7.72 -1.19
C ALA A 226 23.53 -7.29 -2.67
N ASN A 227 22.80 -6.21 -3.00
CA ASN A 227 23.14 -5.32 -4.11
C ASN A 227 22.35 -4.01 -4.14
N ILE A 228 21.98 -3.47 -2.98
CA ILE A 228 21.70 -2.04 -2.87
C ILE A 228 22.57 -1.50 -1.74
N ASP A 229 23.90 -1.63 -1.90
CA ASP A 229 24.81 -0.65 -1.32
C ASP A 229 24.70 0.63 -2.17
N VAL A 230 23.62 1.37 -1.93
CA VAL A 230 23.67 2.81 -2.14
C VAL A 230 23.72 3.40 -0.74
N ARG A 231 24.95 3.43 -0.22
CA ARG A 231 25.43 4.47 0.69
C ARG A 231 24.62 5.74 0.45
N LEU A 232 23.66 6.01 1.33
CA LEU A 232 22.81 7.19 1.34
C LEU A 232 23.72 8.40 1.57
N LYS A 233 24.40 8.82 0.50
CA LYS A 233 24.89 10.18 0.36
C LYS A 233 23.67 11.07 0.09
N PRO A 234 23.74 12.36 0.44
CA PRO A 234 22.69 13.31 0.09
C PRO A 234 22.45 13.21 -1.42
N ALA A 235 21.23 12.87 -1.83
CA ALA A 235 20.91 12.64 -3.23
C ALA A 235 21.00 13.97 -4.00
N GLU A 236 21.90 14.01 -4.98
CA GLU A 236 21.81 14.96 -6.08
C GLU A 236 20.58 14.61 -6.94
N ASP A 237 20.01 15.61 -7.61
CA ASP A 237 18.64 15.69 -8.15
C ASP A 237 18.19 14.61 -9.19
N GLY A 238 18.90 13.48 -9.34
CA GLY A 238 18.66 12.47 -10.40
C GLY A 238 18.56 10.99 -9.96
N GLU A 239 18.59 10.67 -8.67
CA GLU A 239 18.58 9.26 -8.21
C GLU A 239 17.16 8.66 -8.03
N ILE A 240 16.19 9.52 -7.71
CA ILE A 240 14.76 9.17 -7.63
C ILE A 240 14.24 8.73 -9.01
N ASP A 241 14.74 9.34 -10.08
CA ASP A 241 14.43 8.94 -11.45
C ASP A 241 14.86 7.50 -11.73
N ARG A 242 15.89 6.95 -11.08
CA ARG A 242 16.32 5.55 -11.34
C ARG A 242 15.41 4.50 -10.69
N VAL A 243 14.73 4.84 -9.59
CA VAL A 243 13.74 3.96 -8.94
C VAL A 243 12.44 3.91 -9.75
N PHE A 244 12.15 4.96 -10.53
CA PHE A 244 10.88 5.11 -11.26
C PHE A 244 11.01 5.13 -12.80
N ASP A 245 12.22 5.27 -13.36
CA ASP A 245 12.59 5.17 -14.79
C ASP A 245 13.52 3.97 -15.03
N SER A 246 13.11 2.75 -14.61
CA SER A 246 13.78 1.50 -14.98
C SER A 246 13.54 1.14 -16.45
N ALA A 247 13.98 2.02 -17.35
CA ALA A 247 14.06 1.79 -18.78
C ALA A 247 15.29 2.52 -19.33
N ARG A 248 16.49 2.20 -18.84
CA ARG A 248 17.77 2.59 -19.47
C ARG A 248 18.96 1.80 -18.90
N TYR A 249 18.93 0.48 -19.04
CA TYR A 249 20.15 -0.33 -19.21
C TYR A 249 19.83 -1.56 -20.07
N THR A 250 19.26 -1.29 -21.25
CA THR A 250 19.46 -2.15 -22.42
C THR A 250 20.16 -1.30 -23.48
N GLY A 251 21.48 -1.37 -23.47
CA GLY A 251 22.35 -0.79 -24.48
C GLY A 251 23.66 -1.56 -24.49
N ARG A 252 23.75 -2.53 -25.41
CA ARG A 252 24.92 -3.15 -26.08
C ARG A 252 26.29 -2.81 -25.47
N TYR A 253 27.15 -3.76 -25.14
CA TYR A 253 27.65 -4.88 -25.94
C TYR A 253 27.94 -6.11 -25.08
#